data_AF-A0A3P7KZA2-F1
#
_entry.id   AF-A0A3P7KZA2-F1
#
_cell.length_a   1.000
_cell.length_b   1.000
_cell.length_c   1.000
_cell.angle_alpha   90.00
_cell.angle_beta   90.00
_cell.angle_gamma   90.00
#
_symmetry.space_group_name_H-M   'P 1'
#
loop_
_entity.id
_entity.type
_entity.pdbx_description
1 polymer ?
#
loop_
_entity_poly.entity_id
_entity_poly.type
_entity_poly.pdbx_seq_one_letter_code
_entity_poly.pdbx_strand_id
1 'polypeptide(L)' 'MTRERREQLAHDAKGKIFNEYKQALNDIYVRFEKKSSQTSTKPDEERQTRQLLLDLKHAMETKGAELIENKRKELLKEMA' A
#
# COMPACT_ATOMS: atom_id res chain seq x y z
N MET A 1 28.65 4.00 -11.54
CA MET A 1 27.36 3.26 -11.50
C MET A 1 26.67 3.48 -12.85
N THR A 2 26.30 2.44 -13.59
CA THR A 2 25.67 2.60 -14.93
C THR A 2 24.17 2.92 -14.83
N ARG A 3 23.60 3.51 -15.88
CA ARG A 3 22.14 3.78 -15.97
C ARG A 3 21.31 2.51 -15.79
N GLU A 4 21.66 1.44 -16.50
CA GLU A 4 21.05 0.12 -16.37
C GLU A 4 21.04 -0.39 -14.92
N ARG A 5 22.19 -0.29 -14.23
CA ARG A 5 22.30 -0.75 -12.84
C ARG A 5 21.49 0.10 -11.87
N ARG A 6 21.28 1.39 -12.16
CA ARG A 6 20.37 2.27 -11.40
C ARG A 6 18.90 1.93 -11.64
N GLU A 7 18.52 1.70 -12.89
CA GLU A 7 17.16 1.31 -13.25
C GLU A 7 16.78 -0.03 -12.60
N GLN A 8 17.70 -1.00 -12.58
CA GLN A 8 17.52 -2.29 -11.89
C GLN A 8 17.33 -2.10 -10.38
N LEU A 9 18.22 -1.35 -9.71
CA LEU A 9 18.11 -1.07 -8.27
C LEU A 9 16.81 -0.35 -7.91
N ALA A 10 16.37 0.60 -8.74
CA ALA A 10 15.13 1.32 -8.56
C ALA A 10 13.89 0.41 -8.76
N HIS A 11 13.97 -0.56 -9.67
CA HIS A 11 12.94 -1.57 -9.87
C HIS A 11 12.82 -2.51 -8.66
N ASP A 12 13.95 -3.04 -8.18
CA ASP A 12 13.98 -3.96 -7.05
C ASP A 12 13.51 -3.26 -5.75
N ALA A 13 13.95 -2.00 -5.55
CA ALA A 13 13.50 -1.17 -4.43
C ALA A 13 12.00 -0.89 -4.47
N LYS A 14 11.43 -0.61 -5.66
CA LYS A 14 9.99 -0.43 -5.85
C LYS A 14 9.21 -1.66 -5.39
N GLY A 15 9.64 -2.85 -5.79
CA GLY A 15 8.98 -4.10 -5.40
C GLY A 15 9.00 -4.30 -3.88
N LYS A 16 10.16 -4.11 -3.24
CA LYS A 16 10.31 -4.26 -1.79
C LYS A 16 9.46 -3.25 -1.01
N ILE A 17 9.59 -1.96 -1.33
CA ILE A 17 8.87 -0.87 -0.64
C ILE A 17 7.36 -1.05 -0.79
N PHE A 18 6.89 -1.40 -2.00
CA PHE A 18 5.46 -1.60 -2.22
C PHE A 18 4.90 -2.81 -1.47
N ASN A 19 5.69 -3.89 -1.34
CA ASN A 19 5.28 -5.06 -0.57
C ASN A 19 5.22 -4.78 0.94
N GLU A 20 6.20 -4.08 1.51
CA GLU A 20 6.18 -3.64 2.91
C GLU A 20 4.99 -2.72 3.17
N TYR A 21 4.70 -1.81 2.25
CA TYR A 21 3.54 -0.93 2.32
C TYR A 21 2.21 -1.70 2.32
N LYS A 22 2.03 -2.67 1.42
CA LYS A 22 0.84 -3.54 1.40
C LYS A 22 0.70 -4.36 2.69
N GLN A 23 1.80 -4.85 3.25
CA GLN A 23 1.78 -5.56 4.53
C GLN A 23 1.29 -4.65 5.66
N ALA A 24 1.81 -3.43 5.76
CA ALA A 24 1.37 -2.46 6.76
C ALA A 24 -0.13 -2.11 6.62
N LEU A 25 -0.62 -1.93 5.39
CA LEU A 25 -2.05 -1.71 5.13
C LEU A 25 -2.90 -2.92 5.54
N ASN A 26 -2.41 -4.14 5.29
CA ASN A 26 -3.09 -5.36 5.68
C ASN A 26 -3.15 -5.51 7.21
N ASP A 27 -2.08 -5.17 7.93
CA ASP A 27 -2.06 -5.20 9.39
C ASP A 27 -3.08 -4.22 10.00
N ILE A 28 -3.21 -3.03 9.41
CA ILE A 28 -4.23 -2.05 9.77
C ILE A 28 -5.62 -2.65 9.52
N TYR A 29 -5.88 -3.16 8.31
CA TYR A 29 -7.15 -3.78 7.96
C TYR A 29 -7.56 -4.86 8.97
N VAL A 30 -6.66 -5.82 9.27
CA VAL A 30 -6.94 -6.93 10.20
C VAL A 30 -7.21 -6.42 11.62
N ARG A 31 -6.48 -5.40 12.09
CA ARG A 31 -6.72 -4.81 13.42
C ARG A 31 -8.11 -4.17 13.52
N PHE A 32 -8.52 -3.42 12.51
CA PHE A 32 -9.81 -2.75 12.50
C PHE A 32 -10.97 -3.71 12.26
N GLU A 33 -10.78 -4.73 11.42
CA GLU A 33 -11.74 -5.81 11.24
C GLU A 33 -12.01 -6.53 12.57
N LYS A 34 -10.95 -6.98 13.28
CA LYS A 34 -11.09 -7.62 14.60
C LYS A 34 -11.81 -6.72 15.60
N LYS A 35 -11.48 -5.43 15.63
CA LYS A 35 -12.14 -4.46 16.52
C LYS A 35 -13.63 -4.31 16.17
N SER A 36 -13.96 -4.24 14.88
CA SER A 36 -15.35 -4.17 14.41
C SER A 36 -16.14 -5.41 14.83
N SER A 37 -15.57 -6.60 14.64
CA SER A 37 -16.21 -7.87 15.02
C SER A 37 -16.43 -8.02 16.52
N GLN A 38 -15.57 -7.41 17.35
CA GLN A 38 -15.70 -7.46 18.81
C GLN A 38 -16.69 -6.44 19.38
N THR A 39 -17.00 -5.37 18.63
CA THR A 39 -17.79 -4.24 19.14
C THR A 39 -19.17 -4.12 18.52
N SER A 40 -19.39 -4.66 17.31
CA SER A 40 -20.69 -4.62 16.65
C SER A 40 -21.61 -5.72 17.15
N THR A 41 -22.82 -5.34 17.56
CA THR A 41 -23.94 -6.27 17.84
C THR A 41 -24.85 -6.48 16.63
N LYS A 42 -24.55 -5.82 15.50
CA LYS A 42 -25.35 -5.82 14.28
C LYS A 42 -24.53 -6.34 13.09
N PRO A 43 -24.85 -7.53 12.57
CA PRO A 43 -24.10 -8.15 11.46
C PRO A 43 -24.02 -7.30 10.19
N ASP A 44 -25.05 -6.52 9.88
CA ASP A 44 -25.09 -5.69 8.66
C ASP A 44 -24.12 -4.50 8.74
N GLU A 45 -24.06 -3.83 9.89
CA GLU A 45 -23.10 -2.75 10.15
C GLU A 45 -21.65 -3.27 10.11
N GLU A 46 -21.43 -4.50 10.56
CA GLU A 46 -20.12 -5.16 10.50
C GLU A 46 -19.71 -5.47 9.05
N ARG A 47 -20.64 -5.94 8.21
CA ARG A 47 -20.39 -6.16 6.77
C ARG A 47 -20.08 -4.86 6.04
N GLN A 48 -20.86 -3.80 6.29
CA GLN A 48 -20.63 -2.49 5.69
C GLN A 48 -19.27 -1.92 6.11
N THR A 49 -18.90 -2.05 7.39
CA THR A 49 -17.61 -1.60 7.91
C THR A 49 -16.44 -2.37 7.27
N ARG A 50 -16.56 -3.69 7.12
CA ARG A 50 -15.56 -4.51 6.41
C ARG A 50 -15.37 -4.06 4.97
N GLN A 51 -16.45 -3.81 4.25
CA GLN A 51 -16.37 -3.34 2.86
C GLN A 51 -15.67 -1.99 2.76
N LEU A 52 -16.02 -1.04 3.63
CA LEU A 52 -15.38 0.28 3.66
C LEU A 52 -13.87 0.18 3.93
N LEU A 53 -13.46 -0.68 4.87
CA LEU A 53 -12.05 -0.90 5.20
C LEU A 53 -11.29 -1.53 4.02
N LEU A 54 -11.92 -2.43 3.28
CA LEU A 54 -11.33 -3.06 2.10
C LEU A 54 -11.18 -2.05 0.96
N ASP A 55 -12.19 -1.23 0.71
CA ASP A 55 -12.15 -0.18 -0.31
C ASP A 55 -11.06 0.86 0.01
N LEU A 56 -10.96 1.26 1.28
CA LEU A 56 -9.90 2.16 1.75
C LEU A 56 -8.51 1.52 1.57
N LYS A 57 -8.36 0.23 1.89
CA LYS A 57 -7.10 -0.51 1.67
C LYS A 57 -6.69 -0.43 0.20
N HIS A 58 -7.59 -0.77 -0.73
CA HIS A 58 -7.29 -0.74 -2.17
C HIS A 58 -6.98 0.69 -2.68
N ALA A 59 -7.69 1.70 -2.19
CA ALA A 59 -7.42 3.09 -2.53
C ALA A 59 -6.01 3.52 -2.07
N MET A 60 -5.61 3.11 -0.87
CA MET A 60 -4.28 3.38 -0.34
C MET A 60 -3.19 2.60 -1.08
N GLU A 61 -3.43 1.34 -1.45
CA GLU A 61 -2.51 0.56 -2.30
C GLU A 61 -2.25 1.25 -3.64
N THR A 62 -3.30 1.75 -4.29
CA THR A 62 -3.19 2.51 -5.56
C THR A 62 -2.36 3.78 -5.37
N LYS A 63 -2.67 4.56 -4.33
CA LYS A 63 -1.92 5.77 -3.98
C LYS A 63 -0.44 5.49 -3.68
N GLY A 64 -0.16 4.38 -2.98
CA GLY A 64 1.21 3.94 -2.70
C GLY A 64 1.98 3.60 -3.97
N ALA A 65 1.34 2.90 -4.91
CA ALA A 65 1.96 2.57 -6.20
C ALA A 65 2.32 3.83 -7.00
N GLU A 66 1.42 4.83 -7.03
CA GLU A 66 1.66 6.13 -7.68
C GLU A 66 2.81 6.91 -7.04
N LEU A 67 2.84 6.98 -5.70
CA LEU A 67 3.90 7.68 -4.97
C LEU A 67 5.27 7.06 -5.24
N ILE A 68 5.37 5.73 -5.22
CA ILE A 68 6.62 5.02 -5.48
C ILE A 68 7.07 5.26 -6.93
N GLU A 69 6.14 5.23 -7.90
CA GLU A 69 6.46 5.49 -9.29
C GLU A 69 6.92 6.93 -9.54
N ASN A 70 6.28 7.91 -8.90
CA ASN A 70 6.68 9.32 -8.98
C ASN A 70 8.07 9.53 -8.39
N LYS A 71 8.35 8.94 -7.22
CA LYS A 71 9.68 9.02 -6.60
C LYS A 71 10.75 8.34 -7.44
N ARG A 72 10.43 7.22 -8.08
CA ARG A 72 11.33 6.53 -9.03
C ARG A 72 11.70 7.44 -10.20
N LYS A 73 10.72 8.13 -10.78
CA LYS A 73 10.94 9.09 -11.89
C LYS A 73 11.80 10.28 -11.45
N GLU A 74 11.55 10.84 -10.27
CA GLU A 74 12.37 11.92 -9.71
C GLU A 74 13.83 11.50 -9.54
N LEU A 75 14.07 10.35 -8.90
CA LEU A 75 15.43 9.84 -8.66
C LEU A 75 16.21 9.59 -9.96
N LEU A 76 15.54 9.12 -11.02
CA LEU A 76 16.18 8.91 -12.32
C LEU A 76 16.39 10.21 -13.10
N LYS A 77 15.61 11.27 -12.82
CA LYS A 77 15.74 12.59 -13.45
C LYS A 77 16.85 13.44 -12.80
N GLU A 78 16.98 13.41 -11.47
CA GLU A 78 18.00 14.19 -10.74
C GLU A 78 19.43 13.73 -11.02
N MET A 79 19.60 12.53 -11.57
CA MET A 79 20.92 11.98 -11.92
C MET A 79 21.23 11.93 -13.42
N ALA A 80 20.44 12.66 -14.23
CA ALA A 80 20.63 12.83 -15.67
C ALA A 80 21.40 14.12 -15.99
#